data_AF-G8YNV9-F1
#
_entry.id   AF-G8YNV9-F1
#
_cell.length_a   1.000
_cell.length_b   1.000
_cell.length_c   1.000
_cell.angle_alpha   90.00
_cell.angle_beta   90.00
_cell.angle_gamma   90.00
#
_symmetry.space_group_name_H-M   'P 1'
#
loop_
_entity.id
_entity.type
_entity.pdbx_description
1 polymer ?
#
loop_
_entity_poly.entity_id
_entity_poly.type
_entity_poly.pdbx_seq_one_letter_code
_entity_poly.pdbx_strand_id
1 'polypeptide(L)'
;MKLITSEERQAHIKALTSDGLRGMVYGALFSAGLFGYMKLRHPAKFSSFNASIKTCLVIMPTITVCAFWADQGSVDFDKKMHVLGGKEHIIEENREWESKSALEKATWALHDNRYSILNTSWATAMYVIWYQSGGAKFSLKPMGSRTNILYASATGVFGLVYALLHSFD
;
A
#
# COMPACT_ATOMS: atom_id res chain seq x y z
N MET A 1 -28.45 6.29 -22.51
CA MET A 1 -27.02 6.45 -22.20
C MET A 1 -26.73 7.93 -22.12
N LYS A 2 -26.23 8.44 -20.97
CA LYS A 2 -25.80 9.84 -20.86
C LYS A 2 -24.41 9.94 -21.50
N LEU A 3 -24.20 10.90 -22.39
CA LEU A 3 -22.88 11.15 -22.96
C LEU A 3 -22.02 11.78 -21.86
N ILE A 4 -21.02 11.02 -21.41
CA ILE A 4 -20.04 11.47 -20.41
C ILE A 4 -19.07 12.42 -21.11
N THR A 5 -18.72 13.54 -20.47
CA THR A 5 -17.71 14.45 -21.02
C THR A 5 -16.34 13.76 -21.03
N SER A 6 -15.47 14.11 -21.97
CA SER A 6 -14.12 13.53 -22.04
C SER A 6 -13.33 13.75 -20.75
N GLU A 7 -13.51 14.89 -20.09
CA GLU A 7 -12.88 15.21 -18.80
C GLU A 7 -13.38 14.33 -17.66
N GLU A 8 -14.70 14.12 -17.56
CA GLU A 8 -15.31 13.26 -16.54
C GLU A 8 -14.87 11.79 -16.71
N ARG A 9 -14.75 11.32 -17.95
CA ARG A 9 -14.19 10.00 -18.25
C ARG A 9 -12.73 9.87 -17.80
N GLN A 10 -11.91 10.90 -18.02
CA GLN A 10 -10.51 10.87 -17.61
C GLN A 10 -10.38 10.89 -16.09
N ALA A 11 -11.18 11.69 -15.38
CA ALA A 11 -11.19 11.73 -13.92
C ALA A 11 -11.59 10.36 -13.33
N HIS A 12 -12.63 9.72 -13.89
CA HIS A 12 -13.06 8.39 -13.47
C HIS A 12 -11.97 7.32 -13.68
N ILE A 13 -11.34 7.29 -14.87
CA ILE A 13 -10.26 6.33 -15.16
C ILE A 13 -9.07 6.52 -14.21
N LYS A 14 -8.73 7.77 -13.85
CA LYS A 14 -7.63 8.03 -12.91
C LYS A 14 -7.96 7.53 -11.51
N ALA A 15 -9.15 7.83 -10.99
CA ALA A 15 -9.58 7.34 -9.68
C ALA A 15 -9.61 5.80 -9.63
N LEU A 16 -10.15 5.18 -10.70
CA LEU A 16 -10.18 3.74 -10.84
C LEU A 16 -8.77 3.12 -10.87
N THR A 17 -7.85 3.71 -11.63
CA THR A 17 -6.48 3.19 -11.74
C THR A 17 -5.70 3.40 -10.44
N SER A 18 -5.87 4.51 -9.72
CA SER A 18 -5.21 4.73 -8.43
C SER A 18 -5.66 3.73 -7.36
N ASP A 19 -6.96 3.46 -7.26
CA ASP A 19 -7.49 2.53 -6.26
C ASP A 19 -7.24 1.07 -6.66
N GLY A 20 -7.33 0.75 -7.95
CA GLY A 20 -6.91 -0.55 -8.48
C GLY A 20 -5.43 -0.83 -8.24
N LEU A 21 -4.55 0.17 -8.36
CA LEU A 21 -3.12 0.03 -8.10
C LEU A 21 -2.84 -0.22 -6.61
N ARG A 22 -3.55 0.45 -5.71
CA ARG A 22 -3.53 0.13 -4.26
C ARG A 22 -3.98 -1.30 -4.01
N GLY A 23 -5.08 -1.72 -4.63
CA GLY A 23 -5.59 -3.09 -4.55
C GLY A 23 -4.62 -4.14 -5.09
N MET A 24 -3.91 -3.83 -6.16
CA MET A 24 -2.86 -4.68 -6.72
C MET A 24 -1.70 -4.87 -5.74
N VAL A 25 -1.25 -3.80 -5.07
CA VAL A 25 -0.18 -3.88 -4.05
C VAL A 25 -0.63 -4.74 -2.87
N TYR A 26 -1.82 -4.50 -2.33
CA TYR A 26 -2.36 -5.31 -1.24
C TYR A 26 -2.57 -6.78 -1.66
N GLY A 27 -3.09 -7.01 -2.86
CA GLY A 27 -3.28 -8.34 -3.44
C GLY A 27 -1.95 -9.09 -3.64
N ALA A 28 -0.90 -8.39 -4.10
CA ALA A 28 0.43 -8.96 -4.29
C ALA A 28 1.09 -9.33 -2.96
N LEU A 29 0.94 -8.50 -1.92
CA LEU A 29 1.42 -8.80 -0.58
C LEU A 29 0.68 -10.01 0.01
N PHE A 30 -0.64 -10.04 -0.13
CA PHE A 30 -1.47 -11.15 0.34
C PHE A 30 -1.10 -12.47 -0.37
N SER A 31 -0.92 -12.43 -1.69
CA SER A 31 -0.59 -13.61 -2.48
C SER A 31 0.84 -14.11 -2.23
N ALA A 32 1.80 -13.21 -2.03
CA ALA A 32 3.16 -13.56 -1.60
C ALA A 32 3.16 -14.20 -0.20
N GLY A 33 2.35 -13.68 0.73
CA GLY A 33 2.14 -14.26 2.05
C GLY A 33 1.56 -15.67 1.97
N LEU A 34 0.52 -15.87 1.15
CA LEU A 34 -0.10 -17.18 0.94
C LEU A 34 0.90 -18.19 0.34
N PHE A 35 1.69 -17.76 -0.65
CA PHE A 35 2.73 -18.58 -1.26
C PHE A 35 3.81 -18.98 -0.25
N GLY A 36 4.30 -18.02 0.55
CA GLY A 36 5.26 -18.26 1.62
C GLY A 36 4.72 -19.22 2.69
N TYR A 37 3.48 -19.02 3.12
CA TYR A 37 2.81 -19.87 4.09
C TYR A 37 2.74 -21.34 3.63
N MET A 38 2.29 -21.59 2.39
CA MET A 38 2.24 -22.96 1.87
C MET A 38 3.62 -23.60 1.77
N LYS A 39 4.63 -22.83 1.34
CA LYS A 39 6.02 -23.31 1.24
C LYS A 39 6.59 -23.69 2.61
N LEU A 40 6.32 -22.89 3.64
CA LEU A 40 6.82 -23.09 5.01
C LEU A 40 6.06 -24.19 5.76
N ARG A 41 4.73 -24.21 5.68
CA ARG A 41 3.89 -25.12 6.47
C ARG A 41 3.71 -26.49 5.82
N HIS A 42 3.66 -26.55 4.48
CA HIS A 42 3.36 -27.77 3.73
C HIS A 42 4.35 -28.04 2.57
N PRO A 43 5.65 -28.21 2.85
CA PRO A 43 6.68 -28.34 1.81
C PRO A 43 6.49 -29.55 0.90
N ALA A 44 6.04 -30.70 1.44
CA ALA A 44 5.84 -31.93 0.68
C ALA A 44 4.75 -31.78 -0.40
N LYS A 45 3.61 -31.17 -0.06
CA LYS A 45 2.52 -30.91 -1.01
C LYS A 45 2.92 -29.82 -2.01
N PHE A 46 3.61 -28.78 -1.54
CA PHE A 46 4.04 -27.67 -2.39
C PHE A 46 5.07 -28.09 -3.47
N SER A 47 5.95 -29.05 -3.15
CA SER A 47 6.89 -29.62 -4.12
C SER A 47 6.19 -30.37 -5.25
N SER A 48 5.06 -31.02 -4.98
CA SER A 48 4.27 -31.76 -5.97
C SER A 48 3.50 -30.87 -6.96
N PHE A 49 3.34 -29.58 -6.67
CA PHE A 49 2.56 -28.68 -7.52
C PHE A 49 3.31 -28.29 -8.80
N ASN A 50 2.59 -28.40 -9.93
CA ASN A 50 3.05 -27.93 -11.22
C ASN A 50 3.12 -26.39 -11.26
N ALA A 51 3.89 -25.83 -12.20
CA ALA A 51 4.08 -24.39 -12.36
C ALA A 51 2.74 -23.63 -12.48
N SER A 52 1.77 -24.16 -13.21
CA SER A 52 0.45 -23.53 -13.38
C SER A 52 -0.31 -23.35 -12.07
N ILE A 53 -0.24 -24.32 -11.15
CA ILE A 53 -0.91 -24.24 -9.84
C ILE A 53 -0.23 -23.18 -8.97
N LYS A 54 1.10 -23.14 -8.99
CA LYS A 54 1.89 -22.13 -8.26
C LYS A 54 1.59 -20.71 -8.76
N THR A 55 1.48 -20.55 -10.07
CA THR A 55 1.12 -19.27 -10.70
C THR A 55 -0.33 -18.88 -10.37
N CYS A 56 -1.28 -19.80 -10.47
CA CYS A 56 -2.69 -19.55 -10.13
C CYS A 56 -2.86 -19.07 -8.69
N LEU A 57 -2.11 -19.66 -7.75
CA LEU A 57 -2.13 -19.28 -6.35
C LEU A 57 -1.66 -17.85 -6.09
N VAL A 58 -0.79 -17.31 -6.95
CA VAL A 58 -0.34 -15.93 -6.84
C VAL A 58 -1.29 -14.99 -7.57
N ILE A 59 -1.66 -15.35 -8.80
CA ILE A 59 -2.42 -14.48 -9.71
C ILE A 59 -3.87 -14.30 -9.24
N MET A 60 -4.58 -15.39 -8.90
CA MET A 60 -6.00 -15.30 -8.58
C MET A 60 -6.29 -14.38 -7.39
N PRO A 61 -5.63 -14.53 -6.22
CA PRO A 61 -5.87 -13.63 -5.10
C PRO A 61 -5.48 -12.18 -5.42
N THR A 62 -4.42 -11.98 -6.21
CA THR A 62 -3.97 -10.63 -6.59
C THR A 62 -5.01 -9.92 -7.47
N ILE A 63 -5.54 -10.60 -8.49
CA ILE A 63 -6.56 -10.03 -9.38
C ILE A 63 -7.86 -9.81 -8.62
N THR A 64 -8.29 -10.74 -7.76
CA THR A 64 -9.54 -10.58 -7.00
C THR A 64 -9.49 -9.38 -6.06
N VAL A 65 -8.38 -9.17 -5.33
CA VAL A 65 -8.24 -8.01 -4.43
C VAL A 65 -8.12 -6.71 -5.22
N CYS A 66 -7.42 -6.73 -6.37
CA CYS A 66 -7.35 -5.58 -7.27
C CYS A 66 -8.73 -5.18 -7.80
N ALA A 67 -9.51 -6.14 -8.29
CA ALA A 67 -10.87 -5.91 -8.79
C ALA A 67 -11.79 -5.38 -7.69
N PHE A 68 -11.72 -5.96 -6.49
CA PHE A 68 -12.53 -5.49 -5.35
C PHE A 68 -12.27 -4.03 -5.00
N TRP A 69 -11.00 -3.61 -4.96
CA TRP A 69 -10.64 -2.22 -4.68
C TRP A 69 -10.99 -1.27 -5.83
N ALA A 70 -10.84 -1.71 -7.07
CA ALA A 70 -11.27 -0.95 -8.24
C ALA A 70 -12.79 -0.71 -8.23
N ASP A 71 -13.58 -1.72 -7.86
CA ASP A 71 -15.05 -1.61 -7.75
C ASP A 71 -15.46 -0.63 -6.64
N GLN A 72 -14.82 -0.72 -5.46
CA GLN A 72 -15.07 0.24 -4.36
C GLN A 72 -14.68 1.66 -4.77
N GLY A 73 -13.51 1.84 -5.41
CA GLY A 73 -13.06 3.14 -5.89
C GLY A 73 -14.01 3.76 -6.92
N SER A 74 -14.58 2.94 -7.81
CA SER A 74 -15.59 3.39 -8.77
C SER A 74 -16.86 3.90 -8.08
N VAL A 75 -17.34 3.16 -7.07
CA VAL A 75 -18.53 3.55 -6.29
C VAL A 75 -18.27 4.82 -5.48
N ASP A 76 -17.10 4.94 -4.87
CA ASP A 76 -16.77 6.11 -4.06
C ASP A 76 -16.50 7.36 -4.91
N PHE A 77 -15.96 7.20 -6.12
CA PHE A 77 -15.89 8.29 -7.10
C PHE A 77 -17.30 8.77 -7.48
N ASP A 78 -18.22 7.85 -7.81
CA ASP A 78 -19.58 8.19 -8.23
C ASP A 78 -20.34 8.95 -7.13
N LYS A 79 -20.19 8.51 -5.87
CA LYS A 79 -20.72 9.24 -4.71
C LYS A 79 -20.18 10.67 -4.65
N LYS A 80 -18.87 10.86 -4.75
CA LYS A 80 -18.23 12.19 -4.66
C LYS A 80 -18.63 13.09 -5.82
N MET A 81 -18.78 12.52 -7.02
CA MET A 81 -19.15 13.24 -8.24
C MET A 81 -20.60 13.76 -8.21
N HIS A 82 -21.50 13.02 -7.57
CA HIS A 82 -22.92 13.35 -7.51
C HIS A 82 -23.37 14.11 -6.25
N VAL A 83 -22.46 14.40 -5.31
CA VAL A 83 -22.74 15.34 -4.21
C VAL A 83 -22.87 16.77 -4.74
N LEU A 84 -23.73 17.60 -4.13
CA LEU A 84 -23.89 19.03 -4.45
C LEU A 84 -22.52 19.74 -4.43
N GLY A 85 -22.12 20.32 -5.57
CA GLY A 85 -20.82 21.00 -5.74
C GLY A 85 -19.61 20.08 -5.98
N GLY A 86 -19.75 18.76 -5.85
CA GLY A 86 -18.65 17.80 -6.00
C GLY A 86 -18.14 17.68 -7.43
N LYS A 87 -19.03 17.79 -8.43
CA LYS A 87 -18.67 17.69 -9.85
C LYS A 87 -17.64 18.74 -10.28
N GLU A 88 -17.87 20.01 -9.97
CA GLU A 88 -16.97 21.09 -10.37
C GLU A 88 -15.62 20.94 -9.66
N HIS A 89 -15.66 20.66 -8.36
CA HIS A 89 -14.47 20.48 -7.54
C HIS A 89 -13.56 19.35 -8.04
N ILE A 90 -14.11 18.19 -8.39
CA ILE A 90 -13.32 17.04 -8.90
C ILE A 90 -12.74 17.34 -10.29
N ILE A 91 -13.45 18.10 -11.12
CA ILE A 91 -12.95 18.49 -12.45
C ILE A 91 -11.82 19.52 -12.32
N GLU A 92 -11.98 20.51 -11.45
CA GLU A 92 -10.96 21.51 -11.12
C GLU A 92 -9.71 20.83 -10.54
N GLU A 93 -9.87 19.96 -9.54
CA GLU A 93 -8.77 19.20 -8.95
C GLU A 93 -8.03 18.36 -9.99
N ASN A 94 -8.77 17.71 -10.90
CA ASN A 94 -8.17 16.93 -11.98
C ASN A 94 -7.39 17.81 -12.98
N ARG A 95 -7.87 19.03 -13.27
CA ARG A 95 -7.13 20.00 -14.12
C ARG A 95 -5.89 20.52 -13.43
N GLU A 96 -5.98 20.88 -12.15
CA GLU A 96 -4.84 21.28 -11.34
C GLU A 96 -3.80 20.16 -11.25
N TRP A 97 -4.24 18.92 -11.03
CA TRP A 97 -3.38 17.75 -11.04
C TRP A 97 -2.66 17.58 -12.37
N GLU A 98 -3.37 17.66 -13.51
CA GLU A 98 -2.74 17.56 -14.83
C GLU A 98 -1.69 18.65 -15.08
N SER A 99 -1.91 19.86 -14.55
CA SER A 99 -0.98 20.98 -14.72
C SER A 99 0.35 20.84 -13.94
N LYS A 100 0.40 19.99 -12.91
CA LYS A 100 1.59 19.79 -12.07
C LYS A 100 2.66 18.95 -12.78
N SER A 101 3.93 19.28 -12.52
CA SER A 101 5.07 18.49 -13.01
C SER A 101 5.10 17.09 -12.37
N ALA A 102 5.72 16.11 -13.03
CA ALA A 102 5.81 14.74 -12.52
C ALA A 102 6.52 14.64 -11.15
N LEU A 103 7.51 15.51 -10.91
CA LEU A 103 8.18 15.61 -9.61
C LEU A 103 7.26 16.18 -8.54
N GLU A 104 6.50 17.23 -8.86
CA GLU A 104 5.54 17.85 -7.93
C GLU A 104 4.39 16.89 -7.58
N LYS A 105 3.96 16.07 -8.54
CA LYS A 105 2.97 15.01 -8.30
C LYS A 105 3.48 13.99 -7.28
N ALA A 106 4.75 13.59 -7.40
CA ALA A 106 5.36 12.64 -6.47
C ALA A 106 5.53 13.23 -5.07
N THR A 107 6.01 14.47 -4.95
CA THR A 107 6.15 15.14 -3.64
C THR A 107 4.79 15.41 -3.00
N TRP A 108 3.79 15.83 -3.77
CA TRP A 108 2.42 16.02 -3.29
C TRP A 108 1.81 14.71 -2.78
N ALA A 109 1.94 13.62 -3.52
CA ALA A 109 1.41 12.31 -3.12
C ALA A 109 2.09 11.78 -1.83
N LEU A 110 3.40 12.03 -1.67
CA LEU A 110 4.13 11.70 -0.44
C LEU A 110 3.67 12.57 0.74
N HIS A 111 3.47 13.86 0.51
CA HIS A 111 3.04 14.81 1.54
C HIS A 111 1.59 14.57 2.01
N ASP A 112 0.69 14.23 1.10
CA ASP A 112 -0.71 13.87 1.40
C ASP A 112 -0.77 12.62 2.30
N ASN A 113 0.10 11.64 2.04
CA ASN A 113 0.16 10.38 2.79
C ASN A 113 1.17 10.40 3.96
N ARG A 114 1.70 11.57 4.35
CA ARG A 114 2.80 11.68 5.35
C ARG A 114 2.53 10.93 6.65
N TYR A 115 1.31 11.03 7.19
CA TYR A 115 0.94 10.36 8.45
C TYR A 115 0.80 8.85 8.28
N SER A 116 0.28 8.40 7.14
CA SER A 116 0.17 6.98 6.82
C SER A 116 1.57 6.35 6.67
N ILE A 117 2.48 7.04 5.96
CA ILE A 117 3.88 6.62 5.80
C ILE A 117 4.60 6.56 7.15
N LEU A 118 4.41 7.57 8.01
CA LEU A 118 5.02 7.61 9.33
C LEU A 118 4.55 6.44 10.20
N ASN A 119 3.23 6.21 10.26
CA ASN A 119 2.64 5.15 11.07
C ASN A 119 3.03 3.75 10.56
N THR A 120 3.01 3.54 9.24
CA THR A 120 3.41 2.27 8.63
C THR A 120 4.91 2.00 8.79
N SER A 121 5.75 3.03 8.70
CA SER A 121 7.20 2.92 8.94
C SER A 121 7.47 2.52 10.39
N TRP A 122 6.80 3.16 11.34
CA TRP A 122 6.89 2.81 12.77
C TRP A 122 6.42 1.38 13.05
N ALA A 123 5.24 1.01 12.55
CA ALA A 123 4.69 -0.34 12.74
C ALA A 123 5.61 -1.40 12.13
N THR A 124 6.18 -1.13 10.95
CA THR A 124 7.15 -2.01 10.29
C THR A 124 8.41 -2.16 11.13
N ALA A 125 8.94 -1.07 11.67
CA ALA A 125 10.10 -1.09 12.55
C ALA A 125 9.84 -1.94 13.81
N MET A 126 8.69 -1.76 14.46
CA MET A 126 8.29 -2.56 15.62
C MET A 126 8.15 -4.05 15.29
N TYR A 127 7.55 -4.37 14.14
CA TYR A 127 7.40 -5.76 13.70
C TYR A 127 8.74 -6.44 13.43
N VAL A 128 9.69 -5.75 12.78
CA VAL A 128 11.04 -6.29 12.50
C VAL A 128 11.77 -6.61 13.80
N ILE A 129 11.72 -5.71 14.78
CA ILE A 129 12.33 -5.93 16.10
C ILE A 129 11.69 -7.14 16.80
N TRP A 130 10.35 -7.23 16.78
CA TRP A 130 9.64 -8.35 17.38
C TRP A 130 9.95 -9.70 16.72
N TYR A 131 9.98 -9.75 15.39
CA TYR A 131 10.33 -10.95 14.64
C TYR A 131 11.76 -11.42 14.93
N GLN A 132 12.71 -10.48 14.92
CA GLN A 132 14.13 -10.80 15.12
C GLN A 132 14.49 -11.13 16.57
N SER A 133 13.72 -10.63 17.55
CA SER A 133 13.84 -11.02 18.96
C SER A 133 13.27 -12.42 19.26
N GLY A 134 12.70 -13.10 18.27
CA GLY A 134 12.32 -14.51 18.37
C GLY A 134 10.92 -14.75 18.95
N GLY A 135 10.00 -13.80 18.74
CA GLY A 135 8.53 -13.98 18.86
C GLY A 135 8.09 -14.93 19.98
N ALA A 136 7.81 -14.35 21.16
CA ALA A 136 7.27 -15.03 22.35
C ALA A 136 8.24 -15.82 23.25
N LYS A 137 9.53 -15.96 22.92
CA LYS A 137 10.53 -16.40 23.92
C LYS A 137 10.98 -15.19 24.75
N PHE A 138 10.13 -14.73 25.67
CA PHE A 138 10.50 -13.77 26.72
C PHE A 138 11.51 -14.45 27.66
N SER A 139 12.77 -14.52 27.23
CA SER A 139 13.87 -14.92 28.09
C SER A 139 14.12 -13.75 29.04
N LEU A 140 14.04 -13.99 30.34
CA LEU A 140 14.45 -13.07 31.42
C LEU A 140 15.95 -12.70 31.40
N LYS A 141 16.64 -12.92 30.27
CA LYS A 141 18.02 -12.52 30.09
C LYS A 141 18.08 -11.02 29.80
N PRO A 142 19.02 -10.28 30.44
CA PRO A 142 19.19 -8.87 30.17
C PRO A 142 19.40 -8.64 28.67
N MET A 143 18.77 -7.58 28.15
CA MET A 143 18.79 -7.22 26.74
C MET A 143 20.25 -7.10 26.27
N GLY A 144 20.69 -8.01 25.41
CA GLY A 144 22.08 -8.04 24.93
C GLY A 144 22.41 -6.79 24.12
N SER A 145 23.69 -6.43 24.04
CA SER A 145 24.17 -5.26 23.28
C SER A 145 23.65 -5.22 21.83
N ARG A 146 23.49 -6.39 21.20
CA ARG A 146 22.95 -6.52 19.83
C ARG A 146 21.49 -6.07 19.70
N THR A 147 20.65 -6.35 20.68
CA THR A 147 19.24 -5.90 20.68
C THR A 147 19.15 -4.38 20.86
N ASN A 148 19.99 -3.77 21.71
CA ASN A 148 20.01 -2.32 21.90
C ASN A 148 20.42 -1.56 20.63
N ILE A 149 21.41 -2.07 19.89
CA ILE A 149 21.83 -1.51 18.59
C ILE A 149 20.67 -1.57 17.58
N LEU A 150 19.87 -2.64 17.62
CA LEU A 150 18.72 -2.84 16.73
C LEU A 150 17.54 -1.91 17.07
N TYR A 151 17.26 -1.70 18.35
CA TYR A 151 16.28 -0.70 18.77
C TYR A 151 16.74 0.71 18.40
N ALA A 152 18.03 1.03 18.57
CA ALA A 152 18.60 2.33 18.20
C ALA A 152 18.60 2.59 16.69
N SER A 153 18.84 1.56 15.86
CA SER A 153 18.77 1.71 14.41
C SER A 153 17.33 1.88 13.93
N ALA A 154 16.37 1.16 14.53
CA ALA A 154 14.95 1.27 14.18
C ALA A 154 14.35 2.63 14.58
N THR A 155 14.67 3.15 15.77
CA THR A 155 14.27 4.51 16.17
C THR A 155 15.00 5.57 15.36
N GLY A 156 16.26 5.33 14.97
CA GLY A 156 17.02 6.17 14.06
C GLY A 156 16.38 6.28 12.67
N VAL A 157 15.94 5.16 12.09
CA VAL A 157 15.23 5.15 10.79
C VAL A 157 13.89 5.90 10.89
N PHE A 158 13.14 5.71 11.98
CA PHE A 158 11.90 6.47 12.22
C PHE A 158 12.18 7.99 12.32
N GLY A 159 13.22 8.38 13.06
CA GLY A 159 13.64 9.78 13.16
C GLY A 159 14.13 10.37 11.83
N LEU A 160 14.79 9.56 10.99
CA LEU A 160 15.27 9.98 9.67
C LEU A 160 14.11 10.16 8.69
N VAL A 161 13.11 9.26 8.70
CA VAL A 161 11.87 9.39 7.91
C VAL A 161 11.08 10.62 8.37
N TYR A 162 10.97 10.85 9.67
CA TYR A 162 10.34 12.04 10.23
C TYR A 162 11.06 13.32 9.78
N ALA A 163 12.39 13.35 9.89
CA ALA A 163 13.20 14.50 9.47
C ALA A 163 13.12 14.75 7.95
N LEU A 164 13.12 13.70 7.14
CA LEU A 164 12.94 13.82 5.69
C LEU A 164 11.57 14.39 5.35
N LEU A 165 10.50 13.89 5.96
CA LEU A 165 9.14 14.40 5.71
C LEU A 165 8.98 15.88 6.12
N HIS A 166 9.70 16.33 7.14
CA HIS A 166 9.67 17.72 7.59
C HIS A 166 10.65 18.64 6.83
N SER A 167 11.60 18.08 6.09
CA SER A 167 12.52 18.85 5.22
C SER A 167 11.93 19.23 3.86
N PHE A 168 10.73 18.74 3.56
CA PHE A 168 9.95 19.10 2.36
C PHE A 168 8.90 20.18 2.63
N ASP A 169 8.82 20.71 3.86
CA ASP A 169 8.11 21.95 4.21
C ASP A 169 8.97 23.19 3.86
#